data_AF-A0A5T3YAU0-F1
#
_entry.id   AF-A0A5T3YAU0-F1
#
_cell.length_a   1.000
_cell.length_b   1.000
_cell.length_c   1.000
_cell.angle_alpha   90.00
_cell.angle_beta   90.00
_cell.angle_gamma   90.00
#
_symmetry.space_group_name_H-M   'P 1'
#
loop_
_entity.id
_entity.type
_entity.pdbx_description
1 polymer ?
#
loop_
_entity_poly.entity_id
_entity_poly.type
_entity_poly.pdbx_seq_one_letter_code
_entity_poly.pdbx_strand_id
1 'polypeptide(L)'
;MGLDLYFIKRPAETTADTTRREQDEAVGYYRKFNALLNWIDANAGEVENCTDVPLTRQDLEKLRATLDRLTPENCHDLFPTTEGFFFGSQECDDSYWSDVENLKQFVQQQLASFDFSTHRLCFHAWW
;
A
#
# COMPACT_ATOMS: atom_id res chain seq x y z
N MET A 1 5.08 -16.15 -11.25
CA MET A 1 5.02 -14.73 -10.82
C MET A 1 3.90 -14.63 -9.79
N GLY A 2 3.89 -13.63 -8.92
CA GLY A 2 2.87 -13.47 -7.88
C GLY A 2 2.71 -12.00 -7.56
N LEU A 3 1.69 -11.64 -6.77
CA LEU A 3 1.45 -10.25 -6.37
C LEU A 3 2.53 -9.69 -5.44
N ASP A 4 3.28 -8.70 -5.91
CA ASP A 4 4.25 -7.92 -5.15
C ASP A 4 3.75 -6.48 -5.03
N LEU A 5 3.69 -5.95 -3.81
CA LEU A 5 3.20 -4.60 -3.51
C LEU A 5 4.32 -3.78 -2.89
N TYR A 6 4.49 -2.54 -3.36
CA TYR A 6 5.52 -1.63 -2.90
C TYR A 6 4.95 -0.26 -2.56
N PHE A 7 5.48 0.34 -1.51
CA PHE A 7 5.38 1.77 -1.28
C PHE A 7 6.70 2.41 -1.69
N ILE A 8 6.64 3.31 -2.66
CA ILE A 8 7.80 3.97 -3.26
C ILE A 8 7.77 5.43 -2.84
N LYS A 9 8.84 5.88 -2.19
CA LYS A 9 9.10 7.28 -1.92
C LYS A 9 9.85 7.88 -3.11
N ARG A 10 9.39 9.04 -3.56
CA ARG A 10 9.98 9.80 -4.66
C ARG A 10 10.17 11.26 -4.30
N PRO A 11 11.25 11.93 -4.73
CA PRO A 11 11.37 13.37 -4.58
C PRO A 11 10.33 14.10 -5.44
N ALA A 12 9.77 15.19 -4.91
CA ALA A 12 8.76 15.99 -5.61
C ALA A 12 9.37 16.83 -6.76
N GLU A 13 10.65 17.19 -6.65
CA GLU A 13 11.42 17.88 -7.67
C GLU A 13 12.48 16.94 -8.25
N THR A 14 12.41 16.66 -9.55
CA THR A 14 13.46 15.93 -10.26
C THR A 14 14.53 16.93 -10.71
N THR A 15 15.71 16.90 -10.09
CA THR A 15 16.89 17.59 -10.64
C THR A 15 17.24 17.00 -12.01
N ALA A 16 17.53 17.87 -12.98
CA ALA A 16 17.62 17.54 -14.41
C ALA A 16 18.72 16.54 -14.82
N ASP A 17 19.47 15.97 -13.87
CA ASP A 17 20.75 15.28 -14.11
C ASP A 17 20.74 13.80 -13.67
N THR A 18 19.60 13.24 -13.27
CA THR A 18 19.51 11.82 -12.87
C THR A 18 18.17 11.23 -13.31
N THR A 19 18.18 10.00 -13.82
CA THR A 19 16.94 9.39 -14.32
C THR A 19 15.98 9.09 -13.15
N ARG A 20 14.67 9.33 -13.33
CA ARG A 20 13.66 9.21 -12.26
C ARG A 20 13.72 7.92 -11.44
N ARG A 21 14.12 6.80 -12.06
CA ARG A 21 14.16 5.46 -11.44
C ARG A 21 15.29 5.26 -10.44
N GLU A 22 16.35 6.07 -10.49
CA GLU A 22 17.49 5.94 -9.57
C GLU A 22 17.23 6.63 -8.22
N GLN A 23 16.16 7.43 -8.12
CA GLN A 23 15.76 8.14 -6.90
C GLN A 23 14.56 7.49 -6.19
N ASP A 24 14.01 6.41 -6.76
CA ASP A 24 12.89 5.67 -6.19
C ASP A 24 13.39 4.81 -5.02
N GLU A 25 12.91 5.12 -3.82
CA GLU A 25 13.23 4.37 -2.60
C GLU A 25 12.01 3.53 -2.18
N ALA A 26 12.15 2.20 -2.18
CA ALA A 26 11.13 1.32 -1.64
C ALA A 26 11.12 1.42 -0.11
N VAL A 27 10.07 2.03 0.45
CA VAL A 27 9.91 2.26 1.90
C VAL A 27 8.98 1.25 2.55
N GLY A 28 8.26 0.44 1.77
CA GLY A 28 7.40 -0.64 2.25
C GLY A 28 7.22 -1.71 1.19
N TYR A 29 7.08 -2.96 1.62
CA TYR A 29 6.89 -4.12 0.75
C TYR A 29 5.94 -5.13 1.37
N TYR A 30 5.01 -5.65 0.57
CA TYR A 30 4.07 -6.70 0.97
C TYR A 30 3.94 -7.75 -0.12
N ARG A 31 3.89 -9.02 0.27
CA ARG A 31 3.84 -10.15 -0.65
C ARG A 31 2.47 -10.83 -0.59
N LYS A 32 1.74 -10.84 -1.71
CA LYS A 32 0.40 -11.47 -1.82
C LYS A 32 -0.63 -10.91 -0.84
N PHE A 33 -0.45 -9.67 -0.37
CA PHE A 33 -1.40 -9.02 0.52
C PHE A 33 -2.52 -8.36 -0.30
N ASN A 34 -3.39 -9.19 -0.88
CA ASN A 34 -4.39 -8.75 -1.86
C ASN A 34 -5.45 -7.80 -1.26
N ALA A 35 -5.72 -7.87 0.05
CA ALA A 35 -6.65 -6.96 0.71
C ALA A 35 -6.17 -5.50 0.68
N LEU A 36 -4.85 -5.28 0.77
CA LEU A 36 -4.28 -3.94 0.61
C LEU A 36 -4.45 -3.43 -0.82
N LEU A 37 -4.18 -4.26 -1.82
CA LEU A 37 -4.42 -3.91 -3.23
C LEU A 37 -5.88 -3.49 -3.44
N ASN A 38 -6.81 -4.31 -2.96
CA ASN A 38 -8.24 -4.06 -3.07
C ASN A 38 -8.67 -2.75 -2.40
N TRP A 39 -8.11 -2.46 -1.21
CA TRP A 39 -8.43 -1.22 -0.51
C TRP A 39 -7.91 0.02 -1.27
N ILE A 40 -6.69 -0.03 -1.82
CA ILE A 40 -6.12 1.08 -2.58
C ILE A 40 -6.95 1.36 -3.82
N ASP A 41 -7.32 0.30 -4.56
CA ASP A 41 -8.17 0.37 -5.76
C ASP A 41 -9.50 1.09 -5.47
N ALA A 42 -10.14 0.74 -4.36
CA ALA A 42 -11.44 1.29 -3.99
C ALA A 42 -11.39 2.71 -3.40
N ASN A 43 -10.30 3.13 -2.76
CA ASN A 43 -10.29 4.32 -1.90
C ASN A 43 -9.30 5.43 -2.31
N ALA A 44 -8.20 5.06 -2.96
CA ALA A 44 -7.12 5.99 -3.29
C ALA A 44 -6.94 6.18 -4.81
N GLY A 45 -7.16 5.13 -5.61
CA GLY A 45 -7.12 5.21 -7.06
C GLY A 45 -7.00 3.83 -7.70
N GLU A 46 -7.37 3.74 -8.98
CA GLU A 46 -7.35 2.51 -9.77
C GLU A 46 -5.96 1.87 -9.78
N VAL A 47 -5.89 0.59 -9.38
CA VAL A 47 -4.63 -0.17 -9.33
C VAL A 47 -4.49 -1.00 -10.61
N GLU A 48 -3.66 -0.51 -11.52
CA GLU A 48 -3.25 -1.27 -12.70
C GLU A 48 -1.87 -1.93 -12.51
N ASN A 49 -1.62 -3.03 -13.21
CA ASN A 49 -0.35 -3.74 -13.15
C ASN A 49 0.80 -2.86 -13.66
N CYS A 50 1.87 -2.74 -12.87
CA CYS A 50 3.05 -1.92 -13.15
C CYS A 50 2.77 -0.40 -13.23
N THR A 51 1.63 0.07 -12.71
CA THR A 51 1.28 1.49 -12.67
C THR A 51 1.34 2.02 -11.24
N ASP A 52 1.85 3.24 -11.09
CA ASP A 52 1.97 3.88 -9.77
C ASP A 52 0.71 4.67 -9.41
N VAL A 53 0.21 4.44 -8.20
CA VAL A 53 -0.90 5.19 -7.60
C VAL A 53 -0.33 6.17 -6.57
N PRO A 54 -0.38 7.50 -6.80
CA PRO A 54 0.11 8.47 -5.82
C PRO A 54 -0.81 8.49 -4.59
N LEU A 55 -0.23 8.41 -3.40
CA LEU A 55 -0.95 8.44 -2.13
C LEU A 55 -0.73 9.77 -1.42
N THR A 56 -1.83 10.35 -0.96
CA THR A 56 -1.79 11.55 -0.13
C THR A 56 -1.76 11.20 1.35
N ARG A 57 -1.42 12.19 2.19
CA ARG A 57 -1.56 12.07 3.64
C ARG A 57 -2.98 11.69 4.06
N GLN A 58 -3.99 12.24 3.39
CA GLN A 58 -5.39 11.94 3.68
C GLN A 58 -5.74 10.48 3.39
N ASP A 59 -5.14 9.88 2.35
CA ASP A 59 -5.38 8.47 2.03
C ASP A 59 -4.77 7.56 3.10
N LEU A 60 -3.58 7.89 3.61
CA LEU A 60 -2.99 7.17 4.75
C LEU A 60 -3.83 7.32 6.03
N GLU A 61 -4.42 8.50 6.28
CA GLU A 61 -5.33 8.70 7.42
C GLU A 61 -6.60 7.85 7.28
N LYS A 62 -7.19 7.76 6.07
CA LYS A 62 -8.32 6.87 5.79
C LYS A 62 -7.95 5.40 5.95
N LEU A 63 -6.77 5.00 5.46
CA LEU A 63 -6.28 3.63 5.59
C LEU A 63 -6.13 3.27 7.07
N ARG A 64 -5.46 4.13 7.85
CA ARG A 64 -5.35 3.95 9.30
C ARG A 64 -6.71 3.82 9.97
N ALA A 65 -7.65 4.70 9.66
CA ALA A 65 -9.00 4.65 10.24
C ALA A 65 -9.78 3.38 9.86
N THR A 66 -9.46 2.76 8.72
CA THR A 66 -10.00 1.46 8.32
C THR A 66 -9.36 0.35 9.15
N LEU A 67 -8.03 0.32 9.23
CA LEU A 67 -7.28 -0.69 9.97
C LEU A 67 -7.55 -0.65 11.49
N ASP A 68 -7.75 0.52 12.07
CA ASP A 68 -8.04 0.70 13.50
C ASP A 68 -9.41 0.14 13.91
N ARG A 69 -10.36 0.03 12.96
CA ARG A 69 -11.70 -0.55 13.17
C ARG A 69 -11.81 -2.02 12.77
N LEU A 70 -10.75 -2.56 12.19
CA LEU A 70 -10.70 -3.91 11.65
C LEU A 70 -10.64 -4.93 12.79
N THR A 71 -11.54 -5.91 12.75
CA THR A 71 -11.62 -7.03 13.70
C THR A 71 -11.77 -8.35 12.93
N PRO A 72 -11.48 -9.50 13.58
CA PRO A 72 -11.67 -10.82 12.96
C PRO A 72 -13.06 -11.04 12.36
N GLU A 73 -14.09 -10.46 12.97
CA GLU A 73 -15.49 -10.65 12.56
C GLU A 73 -15.87 -9.81 11.33
N ASN A 74 -15.17 -8.70 11.08
CA ASN A 74 -15.51 -7.76 10.01
C ASN A 74 -14.45 -7.70 8.90
N CYS A 75 -13.44 -8.57 8.92
CA CYS A 75 -12.32 -8.50 7.98
C CYS A 75 -12.78 -8.62 6.52
N HIS A 76 -13.75 -9.51 6.26
CA HIS A 76 -14.32 -9.71 4.93
C HIS A 76 -15.23 -8.57 4.45
N ASP A 77 -15.64 -7.66 5.36
CA ASP A 77 -16.49 -6.53 5.00
C ASP A 77 -15.68 -5.23 4.88
N LEU A 78 -14.76 -5.00 5.83
CA LEU A 78 -14.06 -3.73 5.98
C LEU A 78 -12.71 -3.68 5.25
N PHE A 79 -12.02 -4.82 5.17
CA PHE A 79 -10.74 -4.93 4.47
C PHE A 79 -10.65 -6.28 3.72
N PRO A 80 -11.61 -6.54 2.80
CA PRO A 80 -11.73 -7.84 2.16
C PRO A 80 -10.51 -8.19 1.32
N THR A 81 -10.15 -9.47 1.37
CA THR A 81 -9.27 -10.11 0.39
C THR A 81 -9.93 -10.07 -1.00
N THR A 82 -9.11 -10.13 -2.05
CA THR A 82 -9.60 -10.16 -3.43
C THR A 82 -9.04 -11.36 -4.19
N GLU A 83 -9.87 -11.91 -5.06
CA GLU A 83 -9.52 -13.08 -5.86
C GLU A 83 -8.63 -12.73 -7.04
N GLY A 84 -7.71 -13.63 -7.38
CA GLY A 84 -6.87 -13.46 -8.55
C GLY A 84 -5.84 -14.57 -8.66
N PHE A 85 -5.49 -14.94 -9.89
CA PHE A 85 -4.58 -16.05 -10.16
C PHE A 85 -3.20 -15.88 -9.47
N PHE A 86 -2.76 -14.63 -9.27
CA PHE A 86 -1.48 -14.28 -8.66
C PHE A 86 -1.60 -13.79 -7.21
N PHE A 87 -2.81 -13.69 -6.67
CA PHE A 87 -3.12 -12.85 -5.50
C PHE A 87 -3.06 -13.59 -4.17
N GLY A 88 -2.85 -14.91 -4.18
CA GLY A 88 -2.67 -15.68 -2.95
C GLY A 88 -3.97 -16.15 -2.30
N SER A 89 -3.96 -16.28 -0.97
CA SER A 89 -5.09 -16.76 -0.18
C SER A 89 -6.20 -15.71 -0.09
N GLN A 90 -7.45 -16.16 0.02
CA GLN A 90 -8.61 -15.29 0.29
C GLN A 90 -9.04 -15.34 1.76
N GLU A 91 -8.31 -16.10 2.59
CA GLU A 91 -8.63 -16.28 4.00
C GLU A 91 -8.04 -15.14 4.86
N CYS A 92 -8.77 -14.68 5.87
CA CYS A 92 -8.23 -13.80 6.92
C CYS A 92 -7.45 -14.62 7.95
N ASP A 93 -6.42 -15.35 7.48
CA ASP A 93 -5.58 -16.23 8.30
C ASP A 93 -4.47 -15.45 9.05
N ASP A 94 -3.59 -16.18 9.74
CA ASP A 94 -2.49 -15.58 10.50
C ASP A 94 -1.55 -14.73 9.61
N SER A 95 -1.38 -15.08 8.34
CA SER A 95 -0.55 -14.31 7.40
C SER A 95 -1.20 -12.97 7.11
N TYR A 96 -2.51 -12.97 6.83
CA TYR A 96 -3.29 -11.74 6.64
C TYR A 96 -3.18 -10.82 7.86
N TRP A 97 -3.38 -11.34 9.07
CA TRP A 97 -3.30 -10.51 10.28
C TRP A 97 -1.90 -10.01 10.58
N SER A 98 -0.86 -10.81 10.28
CA SER A 98 0.52 -10.34 10.37
C SER A 98 0.79 -9.18 9.42
N ASP A 99 0.32 -9.25 8.18
CA ASP A 99 0.43 -8.16 7.21
C ASP A 99 -0.36 -6.91 7.61
N VAL A 100 -1.56 -7.08 8.17
CA VAL A 100 -2.38 -5.99 8.74
C VAL A 100 -1.63 -5.24 9.85
N GLU A 101 -1.03 -5.96 10.80
CA GLU A 101 -0.30 -5.33 11.90
C GLU A 101 0.97 -4.63 11.42
N ASN A 102 1.70 -5.24 10.48
CA ASN A 102 2.84 -4.60 9.82
C ASN A 102 2.40 -3.33 9.07
N LEU A 103 1.25 -3.36 8.41
CA LEU A 103 0.69 -2.20 7.70
C LEU A 103 0.26 -1.08 8.66
N LYS A 104 -0.36 -1.40 9.80
CA LYS A 104 -0.69 -0.41 10.83
C LYS A 104 0.56 0.34 11.30
N GLN A 105 1.64 -0.39 11.59
CA GLN A 105 2.91 0.20 12.01
C GLN A 105 3.52 1.07 10.91
N PHE A 106 3.54 0.59 9.67
CA PHE A 106 4.03 1.35 8.52
C PHE A 106 3.26 2.66 8.35
N VAL A 107 1.93 2.60 8.31
CA VAL A 107 1.08 3.79 8.12
C VAL A 107 1.28 4.79 9.27
N GLN A 108 1.37 4.32 10.51
CA GLN A 108 1.65 5.17 11.66
C GLN A 108 3.00 5.89 11.52
N GLN A 109 4.04 5.19 11.10
CA GLN A 109 5.36 5.77 10.88
C GLN A 109 5.34 6.81 9.76
N GLN A 110 4.75 6.49 8.61
CA GLN A 110 4.66 7.43 7.49
C GLN A 110 3.88 8.70 7.87
N LEU A 111 2.76 8.58 8.60
CA LEU A 111 2.01 9.74 9.06
C LEU A 111 2.78 10.63 10.06
N ALA A 112 3.76 10.06 10.78
CA ALA A 112 4.54 10.77 11.79
C ALA A 112 5.80 11.43 11.23
N SER A 113 6.48 10.80 10.26
CA SER A 113 7.82 11.24 9.81
C SER A 113 7.92 11.58 8.32
N PHE A 114 6.95 11.20 7.49
CA PHE A 114 7.02 11.45 6.05
C PHE A 114 6.70 12.90 5.71
N ASP A 115 7.60 13.54 4.97
CA ASP A 115 7.42 14.91 4.49
C ASP A 115 6.77 14.93 3.10
N PHE A 116 5.45 15.08 3.09
CA PHE A 116 4.64 15.19 1.87
C PHE A 116 4.86 16.48 1.06
N SER A 117 5.61 17.45 1.59
CA SER A 117 5.93 18.69 0.86
C SER A 117 7.14 18.51 -0.06
N THR A 118 8.10 17.68 0.34
CA THR A 118 9.34 17.42 -0.41
C THR A 118 9.31 16.10 -1.16
N HIS A 119 8.50 15.15 -0.71
CA HIS A 119 8.41 13.81 -1.29
C HIS A 119 6.97 13.41 -1.60
N ARG A 120 6.83 12.49 -2.55
CA ARG A 120 5.59 11.81 -2.92
C ARG A 120 5.70 10.35 -2.51
N LEU A 121 4.63 9.83 -1.92
CA LEU A 121 4.49 8.41 -1.67
C LEU A 121 3.63 7.81 -2.79
N CYS A 122 4.12 6.77 -3.44
CA CYS A 122 3.39 6.05 -4.48
C CYS A 122 3.19 4.60 -4.05
N PHE A 123 2.03 4.05 -4.33
CA PHE A 123 1.78 2.61 -4.27
C PHE A 123 2.04 2.01 -5.65
N HIS A 124 2.75 0.89 -5.70
CA HIS A 124 3.07 0.18 -6.92
C HIS A 124 2.79 -1.30 -6.74
N ALA A 125 2.17 -1.93 -7.72
CA ALA A 125 1.83 -3.34 -7.65
C ALA A 125 2.21 -4.06 -8.94
N TRP A 126 2.76 -5.27 -8.79
CA TRP A 126 3.26 -6.10 -9.87
C TRP A 126 2.71 -7.53 -9.75
N TRP A 127 2.09 -8.04 -10.81
CA TRP A 127 1.58 -9.43 -10.88
C TRP A 127 1.55 -10.01 -12.29
#